data_AF-A0A3C0UA81-F1
#
_entry.id   AF-A0A3C0UA81-F1
#
_cell.length_a   1.000
_cell.length_b   1.000
_cell.length_c   1.000
_cell.angle_alpha   90.00
_cell.angle_beta   90.00
_cell.angle_gamma   90.00
#
_symmetry.space_group_name_H-M   'P 1'
#
loop_
_entity.id
_entity.type
_entity.pdbx_description
1 polymer ?
#
loop_
_entity_poly.entity_id
_entity_poly.type
_entity_poly.pdbx_seq_one_letter_code
_entity_poly.pdbx_strand_id
1 'polypeptide(L)'
;SGGGKASLTHPELIDWGLCGEMGAIEAAQNLLVSFAEKAVDEGKLDTILVPRVSEVPSRSLRQIAVDRGKGNVAERVVLTPTCELMQIVVLSRSMDEISERVSKMIAGTKDGKAVTFGEFVDLWRITG
;
A
#
# COMPACT_ATOMS: atom_id res chain seq x y z
N SER A 1 1.22 -15.00 -18.86
CA SER A 1 0.59 -16.25 -19.35
C SER A 1 1.25 -16.85 -20.61
N GLY A 2 2.12 -16.14 -21.34
CA GLY A 2 2.84 -16.70 -22.51
C GLY A 2 2.04 -16.61 -23.80
N GLY A 3 2.41 -17.39 -24.82
CA GLY A 3 1.70 -17.40 -26.11
C GLY A 3 2.06 -18.58 -27.00
N GLY A 4 1.06 -19.12 -27.71
CA GLY A 4 1.24 -20.27 -28.60
C GLY A 4 1.58 -21.56 -27.83
N LYS A 5 2.55 -22.33 -28.35
CA LYS A 5 2.96 -23.62 -27.76
C LYS A 5 3.78 -23.50 -26.46
N ALA A 6 4.11 -22.28 -26.04
CA ALA A 6 4.78 -21.99 -24.78
C ALA A 6 3.90 -21.06 -23.94
N SER A 7 2.85 -21.63 -23.36
CA SER A 7 1.89 -20.92 -22.51
C SER A 7 1.76 -21.63 -21.16
N LEU A 8 1.54 -20.84 -20.12
CA LEU A 8 1.12 -21.38 -18.82
C LEU A 8 -0.28 -21.97 -18.96
N THR A 9 -0.56 -23.04 -18.23
CA THR A 9 -1.91 -23.62 -18.18
C THR A 9 -2.82 -22.72 -17.35
N HIS A 10 -4.11 -22.69 -17.68
CA HIS A 10 -5.13 -21.90 -16.98
C HIS A 10 -4.83 -20.39 -16.95
N PRO A 11 -4.57 -19.76 -18.11
CA PRO A 11 -4.27 -18.32 -18.18
C PRO A 11 -5.39 -17.44 -17.61
N GLU A 12 -6.64 -17.90 -17.66
CA GLU A 12 -7.77 -17.23 -17.05
C GLU A 12 -7.60 -17.04 -15.54
N LEU A 13 -7.07 -18.03 -14.83
CA LEU A 13 -6.83 -17.90 -13.39
C LEU A 13 -5.73 -16.88 -13.10
N ILE A 14 -4.75 -16.74 -13.99
CA ILE A 14 -3.70 -15.72 -13.88
C ILE A 14 -4.32 -14.33 -14.01
N ASP A 15 -5.18 -14.15 -15.01
CA ASP A 15 -5.83 -12.86 -15.28
C ASP A 15 -6.83 -12.46 -14.17
N TRP A 16 -7.38 -13.43 -13.44
CA TRP A 16 -8.29 -13.21 -12.30
C TRP A 16 -7.60 -13.11 -10.93
N GLY A 17 -6.26 -13.10 -10.88
CA GLY A 17 -5.52 -12.84 -9.64
C GLY A 17 -5.07 -14.09 -8.86
N LEU A 18 -5.00 -15.25 -9.52
CA LEU A 18 -4.45 -16.51 -8.98
C LEU A 18 -5.03 -16.92 -7.63
N CYS A 19 -4.25 -16.82 -6.57
CA CYS A 19 -4.62 -17.21 -5.21
C CYS A 19 -5.00 -16.00 -4.35
N GLY A 20 -5.16 -14.82 -4.95
CA GLY A 20 -5.57 -13.59 -4.29
C GLY A 20 -4.43 -12.79 -3.67
N GLU A 21 -3.17 -13.08 -4.03
CA GLU A 21 -1.98 -12.44 -3.46
C GLU A 21 -1.98 -10.92 -3.70
N MET A 22 -2.40 -10.49 -4.89
CA MET A 22 -2.56 -9.07 -5.22
C MET A 22 -3.59 -8.39 -4.31
N GLY A 23 -4.72 -9.05 -4.05
CA GLY A 23 -5.75 -8.56 -3.14
C GLY A 23 -5.27 -8.46 -1.69
N ALA A 24 -4.43 -9.40 -1.24
CA ALA A 24 -3.81 -9.34 0.07
C ALA A 24 -2.85 -8.13 0.20
N ILE A 25 -2.04 -7.87 -0.83
CA ILE A 25 -1.16 -6.69 -0.88
C ILE A 25 -1.98 -5.40 -0.94
N GLU A 26 -3.07 -5.36 -1.72
CA GLU A 26 -4.00 -4.23 -1.78
C GLU A 26 -4.56 -3.91 -0.39
N ALA A 27 -5.07 -4.93 0.31
CA ALA A 27 -5.64 -4.77 1.64
C ALA A 27 -4.61 -4.27 2.66
N ALA A 28 -3.41 -4.88 2.68
CA ALA A 28 -2.34 -4.50 3.61
C ALA A 28 -1.82 -3.07 3.37
N GLN A 29 -1.61 -2.67 2.12
CA GLN A 29 -1.21 -1.30 1.77
C GLN A 29 -2.30 -0.29 2.14
N ASN A 30 -3.58 -0.60 1.87
CA ASN A 30 -4.68 0.29 2.22
C ASN A 30 -4.88 0.39 3.74
N LEU A 31 -4.57 -0.66 4.50
CA LEU A 31 -4.53 -0.63 5.97
C LEU A 31 -3.41 0.28 6.49
N LEU A 32 -2.21 0.24 5.89
CA LEU A 32 -1.12 1.17 6.19
C LEU A 32 -1.56 2.63 6.01
N VAL A 33 -2.23 2.94 4.90
CA VAL A 33 -2.75 4.30 4.67
C VAL A 33 -3.75 4.71 5.73
N SER A 34 -4.65 3.80 6.17
CA SER A 34 -5.57 4.13 7.26
C SER A 34 -4.90 4.35 8.62
N PHE A 35 -3.74 3.73 8.88
CA PHE A 35 -2.93 4.13 10.03
C PHE A 35 -2.31 5.53 9.85
N ALA A 36 -1.90 5.89 8.64
CA ALA A 36 -1.42 7.24 8.34
C ALA A 36 -2.52 8.31 8.48
N GLU A 37 -3.75 8.03 8.02
CA GLU A 37 -4.93 8.88 8.25
C GLU A 37 -5.15 9.13 9.74
N LYS A 38 -5.12 8.07 10.56
CA LYS A 38 -5.21 8.18 12.02
C LYS A 38 -4.07 9.00 12.62
N ALA A 39 -2.85 8.86 12.09
CA ALA A 39 -1.70 9.63 12.53
C ALA A 39 -1.83 11.13 12.20
N VAL A 40 -2.53 11.49 11.11
CA VAL A 40 -2.92 12.89 10.83
C VAL A 40 -3.90 13.40 11.88
N ASP A 41 -4.96 12.63 12.19
CA ASP A 41 -5.94 12.99 13.24
C ASP A 41 -5.27 13.16 14.62
N GLU A 42 -4.22 12.39 14.92
CA GLU A 42 -3.44 12.47 16.16
C GLU A 42 -2.35 13.58 16.14
N GLY A 43 -2.21 14.31 15.03
CA GLY A 43 -1.23 15.38 14.86
C GLY A 43 0.22 14.90 14.68
N LYS A 44 0.43 13.61 14.43
CA LYS A 44 1.75 12.99 14.19
C LYS A 44 2.23 13.14 12.75
N LEU A 45 1.32 13.35 11.81
CA LEU A 45 1.61 13.64 10.39
C LEU A 45 0.86 14.90 9.96
N ASP A 46 1.49 15.68 9.07
CA ASP A 46 0.85 16.79 8.36
C ASP A 46 0.46 16.40 6.93
N THR A 47 1.23 15.48 6.32
CA THR A 47 0.99 15.00 4.95
C THR A 47 1.16 13.48 4.88
N ILE A 48 0.29 12.80 4.15
CA ILE A 48 0.45 11.38 3.80
C ILE A 48 1.15 11.27 2.45
N LEU A 49 2.22 10.48 2.38
CA LEU A 49 2.97 10.25 1.13
C LEU A 49 2.67 8.90 0.49
N VAL A 50 2.29 7.93 1.33
CA VAL A 50 1.95 6.57 0.91
C VAL A 50 0.58 6.56 0.23
N PRO A 51 0.48 6.08 -1.02
CA PRO A 51 -0.78 6.07 -1.73
C PRO A 51 -1.65 4.87 -1.31
N ARG A 52 -2.97 5.05 -1.40
CA ARG A 52 -3.89 3.92 -1.51
C ARG A 52 -3.63 3.17 -2.82
N VAL A 53 -4.10 1.94 -2.89
CA VAL A 53 -3.95 1.09 -4.06
C VAL A 53 -5.26 0.47 -4.50
N SER A 54 -5.31 0.09 -5.77
CA SER A 54 -6.42 -0.66 -6.36
C SER A 54 -5.92 -1.58 -7.47
N GLU A 55 -6.49 -2.78 -7.56
CA GLU A 55 -6.38 -3.65 -8.74
C GLU A 55 -7.18 -3.13 -9.95
N VAL A 56 -8.05 -2.14 -9.77
CA VAL A 56 -8.86 -1.58 -10.85
C VAL A 56 -8.23 -0.27 -11.35
N PRO A 57 -7.83 -0.18 -12.63
CA PRO A 57 -7.30 1.05 -13.18
C PRO A 57 -8.36 2.14 -13.21
N SER A 58 -8.13 3.22 -12.46
CA SER A 58 -9.03 4.38 -12.45
C SER A 58 -8.25 5.69 -12.52
N ARG A 59 -8.36 6.37 -13.66
CA ARG A 59 -7.74 7.70 -13.84
C ARG A 59 -8.30 8.76 -12.88
N SER A 60 -9.55 8.58 -12.44
CA SER A 60 -10.25 9.53 -11.57
C SER A 60 -9.70 9.55 -10.15
N LEU A 61 -8.95 8.52 -9.75
CA LEU A 61 -8.38 8.39 -8.40
C LEU A 61 -6.93 8.89 -8.29
N ARG A 62 -6.35 9.43 -9.36
CA ARG A 62 -4.94 9.90 -9.38
C ARG A 62 -4.67 11.07 -8.43
N GLN A 63 -5.68 11.89 -8.17
CA GLN A 63 -5.63 13.02 -7.25
C GLN A 63 -7.02 13.20 -6.65
N ILE A 64 -7.14 12.94 -5.35
CA ILE A 64 -8.39 13.01 -4.62
C ILE A 64 -8.18 13.79 -3.32
N ALA A 65 -9.28 14.18 -2.70
CA ALA A 65 -9.28 14.65 -1.32
C ALA A 65 -10.32 13.86 -0.57
N VAL A 66 -9.89 13.20 0.50
CA VAL A 66 -10.73 12.45 1.43
C VAL A 66 -11.04 13.29 2.66
N ASP A 67 -11.88 12.76 3.55
CA ASP A 67 -12.25 13.44 4.80
C ASP A 67 -12.76 14.88 4.58
N ARG A 68 -13.63 15.03 3.56
CA ARG A 68 -14.15 16.33 3.12
C ARG A 68 -14.94 17.00 4.25
N GLY A 69 -14.61 18.27 4.50
CA GLY A 69 -15.26 19.07 5.54
C GLY A 69 -14.67 18.92 6.94
N LYS A 70 -13.68 18.04 7.11
CA LYS A 70 -12.94 17.87 8.37
C LYS A 70 -11.46 18.21 8.13
N GLY A 71 -10.64 17.27 7.64
CA GLY A 71 -9.25 17.52 7.27
C GLY A 71 -9.00 17.89 5.80
N ASN A 72 -9.92 17.53 4.88
CA ASN A 72 -9.71 17.61 3.42
C ASN A 72 -8.34 17.04 3.00
N VAL A 73 -8.01 15.85 3.51
CA VAL A 73 -6.69 15.23 3.34
C VAL A 73 -6.47 14.88 1.87
N ALA A 74 -5.37 15.37 1.30
CA ALA A 74 -5.00 15.07 -0.07
C ALA A 74 -4.49 13.63 -0.17
N GLU A 75 -5.06 12.86 -1.10
CA GLU A 75 -4.68 11.47 -1.35
C GLU A 75 -4.60 11.16 -2.84
N ARG A 76 -4.06 9.98 -3.13
CA ARG A 76 -4.02 9.40 -4.48
C ARG A 76 -4.08 7.89 -4.39
N VAL A 77 -4.63 7.28 -5.44
CA VAL A 77 -4.62 5.83 -5.64
C VAL A 77 -3.68 5.49 -6.79
N VAL A 78 -2.85 4.47 -6.60
CA VAL A 78 -2.01 3.88 -7.65
C VAL A 78 -2.41 2.42 -7.88
N LEU A 79 -1.92 1.81 -8.95
CA LEU A 79 -2.13 0.38 -9.17
C LEU A 79 -1.33 -0.40 -8.10
N THR A 80 -1.91 -1.42 -7.48
CA THR A 80 -1.22 -2.26 -6.47
C THR A 80 0.17 -2.75 -6.88
N PRO A 81 0.44 -3.20 -8.13
CA PRO A 81 1.80 -3.62 -8.50
C PRO A 81 2.85 -2.50 -8.41
N THR A 82 2.41 -1.24 -8.37
CA THR A 82 3.30 -0.06 -8.28
C THR A 82 3.56 0.39 -6.85
N CYS A 83 2.93 -0.22 -5.84
CA CYS A 83 3.13 0.19 -4.46
C CYS A 83 4.44 -0.34 -3.88
N GLU A 84 4.93 0.33 -2.84
CA GLU A 84 6.15 -0.05 -2.14
C GLU A 84 6.00 -1.41 -1.45
N LEU A 85 4.81 -1.73 -0.91
CA LEU A 85 4.56 -3.02 -0.26
C LEU A 85 4.75 -4.20 -1.23
N MET A 86 4.34 -4.07 -2.49
CA MET A 86 4.64 -5.06 -3.53
C MET A 86 6.16 -5.27 -3.66
N GLN A 87 6.94 -4.19 -3.70
CA GLN A 87 8.40 -4.27 -3.81
C GLN A 87 9.02 -4.94 -2.58
N ILE A 88 8.50 -4.62 -1.40
CA ILE A 88 8.93 -5.27 -0.16
C ILE A 88 8.64 -6.77 -0.22
N VAL A 89 7.43 -7.18 -0.59
CA VAL A 89 7.06 -8.60 -0.68
C VAL A 89 7.95 -9.36 -1.65
N VAL A 90 8.18 -8.83 -2.86
CA VAL A 90 8.99 -9.55 -3.88
C VAL A 90 10.49 -9.57 -3.59
N LEU A 91 11.00 -8.63 -2.79
CA LEU A 91 12.42 -8.58 -2.42
C LEU A 91 12.72 -9.28 -1.09
N SER A 92 11.71 -9.63 -0.29
CA SER A 92 11.90 -10.19 1.05
C SER A 92 11.94 -11.71 1.05
N ARG A 93 12.70 -12.28 1.97
CA ARG A 93 12.88 -13.73 2.11
C ARG A 93 12.22 -14.33 3.35
N SER A 94 11.70 -13.49 4.23
CA SER A 94 11.01 -13.89 5.45
C SER A 94 10.01 -12.82 5.89
N MET A 95 9.09 -13.21 6.78
CA MET A 95 8.15 -12.26 7.41
C MET A 95 8.86 -11.24 8.30
N ASP A 96 10.02 -11.59 8.87
CA ASP A 96 10.85 -10.65 9.63
C ASP A 96 11.42 -9.56 8.73
N GLU A 97 11.93 -9.93 7.54
CA GLU A 97 12.40 -8.94 6.55
C GLU A 97 11.26 -8.04 6.07
N ILE A 98 10.07 -8.60 5.84
CA ILE A 98 8.88 -7.81 5.47
C ILE A 98 8.54 -6.83 6.60
N SER A 99 8.44 -7.30 7.84
CA SER A 99 8.11 -6.47 9.00
C SER A 99 9.11 -5.34 9.18
N GLU A 100 10.41 -5.63 9.08
CA GLU A 100 11.48 -4.64 9.18
C GLU A 100 11.39 -3.59 8.07
N ARG A 101 11.18 -4.01 6.81
CA ARG A 101 11.11 -3.08 5.68
C ARG A 101 9.84 -2.23 5.72
N VAL A 102 8.69 -2.82 6.06
CA VAL A 102 7.44 -2.06 6.26
C VAL A 102 7.61 -1.02 7.37
N SER A 103 8.36 -1.34 8.43
CA SER A 103 8.62 -0.36 9.51
C SER A 103 9.38 0.88 9.05
N LYS A 104 10.22 0.73 8.02
CA LYS A 104 11.07 1.81 7.49
C LYS A 104 10.40 2.57 6.34
N MET A 105 9.24 2.13 5.86
CA MET A 105 8.47 2.87 4.86
C MET A 105 8.10 4.25 5.42
N ILE A 106 8.32 5.30 4.61
CA ILE A 106 7.96 6.66 4.96
C ILE A 106 6.45 6.83 4.77
N ALA A 107 5.71 6.91 5.88
CA ALA A 107 4.26 7.12 5.86
C ALA A 107 3.89 8.51 5.33
N GLY A 108 4.67 9.51 5.74
CA GLY A 108 4.31 10.91 5.55
C GLY A 108 5.39 11.86 6.01
N THR A 109 5.00 13.12 6.25
CA THR A 109 5.87 14.12 6.86
C THR A 109 5.21 14.81 8.04
N LYS A 110 6.04 15.27 8.98
CA LYS A 110 5.70 16.17 10.08
C LYS A 110 6.71 17.31 10.11
N ASP A 111 6.25 18.56 10.05
CA ASP A 111 7.10 19.75 10.00
C ASP A 111 8.19 19.66 8.91
N GLY A 112 7.84 19.05 7.76
CA GLY A 112 8.74 18.82 6.62
C GLY A 112 9.75 17.68 6.80
N LYS A 113 9.73 16.94 7.91
CA LYS A 113 10.59 15.77 8.15
C LYS A 113 9.83 14.48 7.85
N ALA A 114 10.53 13.52 7.23
CA ALA A 114 9.97 12.20 6.98
C ALA A 114 9.66 11.47 8.29
N VAL A 115 8.51 10.81 8.34
CA VAL A 115 8.07 9.97 9.46
C VAL A 115 7.74 8.59 8.91
N THR A 116 8.28 7.56 9.54
CA THR A 116 8.13 6.16 9.16
C THR A 116 6.97 5.48 9.89
N PHE A 117 6.44 4.39 9.35
CA PHE A 117 5.38 3.64 10.05
C PHE A 117 5.83 3.05 11.39
N GLY A 118 7.11 2.65 11.50
CA GLY A 118 7.66 2.12 12.75
C GLY A 118 7.66 3.10 13.92
N GLU A 119 7.48 4.40 13.67
CA GLU A 119 7.40 5.42 14.72
C GLU A 119 6.02 5.50 15.38
N PHE A 120 4.97 4.96 14.76
CA PHE A 120 3.61 5.11 15.29
C PHE A 120 2.67 3.90 15.11
N VAL A 121 3.13 2.82 14.47
CA VAL A 121 2.35 1.59 14.26
C VAL A 121 3.05 0.37 14.85
N ASP A 122 2.30 -0.42 15.63
CA ASP A 122 2.70 -1.79 15.97
C ASP A 122 2.42 -2.73 14.80
N LEU A 123 3.45 -3.03 14.01
CA LEU A 123 3.33 -3.65 12.68
C LEU A 123 2.93 -5.14 12.66
N TRP A 124 2.90 -5.80 13.82
CA TRP A 124 2.38 -7.18 13.92
C TRP A 124 0.93 -7.30 13.43
N ARG A 125 0.17 -6.20 13.41
CA ARG A 125 -1.21 -6.15 12.89
C ARG A 125 -1.31 -6.28 11.37
N ILE A 126 -0.18 -6.22 10.66
CA ILE A 126 -0.09 -6.23 9.19
C ILE A 126 0.62 -7.49 8.72
N THR A 127 1.58 -7.98 9.50
CA THR A 127 2.41 -9.15 9.16
C THR A 127 2.04 -10.42 9.92
N GLY A 128 1.04 -10.36 10.81
CA GLY A 128 0.50 -11.49 11.56
C GLY A 128 -0.63 -12.24 10.88
#